data_AF-A0A3A5WBV5-F1
#
_entry.id   AF-A0A3A5WBV5-F1
#
_cell.length_a   1.000
_cell.length_b   1.000
_cell.length_c   1.000
_cell.angle_alpha   90.00
_cell.angle_beta   90.00
_cell.angle_gamma   90.00
#
_symmetry.space_group_name_H-M   'P 1'
#
loop_
_entity.id
_entity.type
_entity.pdbx_description
1 polymer ?
#
loop_
_entity_poly.entity_id
_entity_poly.type
_entity_poly.pdbx_seq_one_letter_code
_entity_poly.pdbx_strand_id
1 'polypeptide(L)'
;MVATRMSRRCRRYSKQIQRSNTRFDLQTIASTVQNELDKRNLTYDEALTLGNLIQNRADQLPGDTIVYAVSDRDAYRRTLELYLRDALLTKTEQMLLWEERRRLGISDGVHERLLEQLLLQWRRQGKKVTIARFESPGGDSSA
;
A
#
# COMPACT_ATOMS: atom_id res chain seq x y z
N MET A 1 -22.27 17.62 -2.43
CA MET A 1 -21.72 16.41 -1.77
C MET A 1 -21.73 16.64 -0.27
N VAL A 2 -22.51 15.86 0.48
CA VAL A 2 -22.54 15.94 1.95
C VAL A 2 -21.22 15.36 2.45
N ALA A 3 -20.37 16.17 3.08
CA ALA A 3 -19.19 15.67 3.76
C ALA A 3 -19.65 14.72 4.88
N THR A 4 -19.54 13.41 4.65
CA THR A 4 -19.84 12.38 5.65
C THR A 4 -18.99 12.68 6.87
N ARG A 5 -19.61 13.19 7.94
CA ARG A 5 -18.90 13.60 9.15
C ARG A 5 -18.19 12.37 9.71
N MET A 6 -16.86 12.33 9.61
CA MET A 6 -16.04 11.27 10.22
C MET A 6 -16.50 11.02 11.66
N SER A 7 -16.67 9.73 12.01
CA SER A 7 -17.09 9.34 13.36
C SER A 7 -16.08 9.82 14.41
N ARG A 8 -16.55 9.95 15.67
CA ARG A 8 -15.68 10.30 16.80
C ARG A 8 -14.51 9.32 16.94
N ARG A 9 -14.74 8.03 16.65
CA ARG A 9 -13.75 6.96 16.69
C ARG A 9 -12.70 7.15 15.58
N CYS A 10 -13.14 7.39 14.35
CA CYS A 10 -12.24 7.66 13.23
C CYS A 10 -11.33 8.88 13.51
N ARG A 11 -11.87 9.98 14.05
CA ARG A 11 -11.06 11.15 14.45
C ARG A 11 -10.04 10.83 15.55
N ARG A 12 -10.38 9.95 16.50
CA ARG A 12 -9.44 9.52 17.56
C ARG A 12 -8.25 8.79 16.95
N TYR A 13 -8.49 7.83 16.06
CA TYR A 13 -7.42 7.11 15.37
C TYR A 13 -6.59 8.06 14.49
N SER A 14 -7.23 8.96 13.74
CA SER A 14 -6.53 9.96 12.94
C SER A 14 -5.52 10.78 13.76
N LYS A 15 -5.91 11.24 14.97
CA LYS A 15 -5.00 11.94 15.89
C LYS A 15 -3.87 11.05 16.41
N GLN A 16 -4.14 9.78 16.69
CA GLN A 16 -3.10 8.83 17.13
C GLN A 16 -2.08 8.57 16.02
N ILE A 17 -2.54 8.39 14.78
CA ILE A 17 -1.68 8.19 13.61
C ILE A 17 -0.73 9.38 13.44
N GLN A 18 -1.25 10.61 13.46
CA GLN A 18 -0.43 11.81 13.32
C GLN A 18 0.65 11.96 14.41
N ARG A 19 0.37 11.46 15.63
CA ARG A 19 1.30 11.52 16.76
C ARG A 19 2.28 10.34 16.82
N SER A 20 2.08 9.31 16.00
CA SER A 20 2.92 8.12 16.01
C SER A 20 4.30 8.46 15.42
N ASN A 21 5.35 7.99 16.07
CA ASN A 21 6.75 8.28 15.70
C ASN A 21 7.51 7.04 15.23
N THR A 22 6.89 5.86 15.31
CA THR A 22 7.49 4.60 14.85
C THR A 22 6.54 3.88 13.90
N ARG A 23 7.11 3.12 12.96
CA ARG A 23 6.32 2.23 12.08
C ARG A 23 5.64 1.10 12.85
N PHE A 24 6.22 0.68 13.98
CA PHE A 24 5.63 -0.32 14.86
C PHE A 24 4.31 0.18 15.48
N ASP A 25 4.28 1.42 15.95
CA ASP A 25 3.05 2.03 16.47
C ASP A 25 1.99 2.15 15.39
N LEU A 26 2.40 2.56 14.19
CA LEU A 26 1.52 2.64 13.02
C LEU A 26 0.94 1.27 12.65
N GLN A 27 1.74 0.20 12.69
CA GLN A 27 1.27 -1.16 12.46
C GLN A 27 0.27 -1.60 13.54
N THR A 28 0.51 -1.24 14.80
CA THR A 28 -0.40 -1.54 15.92
C THR A 28 -1.75 -0.83 15.74
N ILE A 29 -1.73 0.43 15.31
CA ILE A 29 -2.95 1.18 14.99
C ILE A 29 -3.65 0.54 13.79
N ALA A 30 -2.91 0.17 12.73
CA ALA A 30 -3.47 -0.47 11.55
C ALA A 30 -4.21 -1.78 11.89
N SER A 31 -3.60 -2.63 12.71
CA SER A 31 -4.22 -3.87 13.21
C SER A 31 -5.46 -3.60 14.05
N THR A 32 -5.45 -2.52 14.85
CA THR A 32 -6.62 -2.10 15.62
C THR A 32 -7.75 -1.62 14.69
N VAL A 33 -7.45 -0.81 13.68
CA VAL A 33 -8.44 -0.34 12.69
C VAL A 33 -9.04 -1.52 11.92
N GLN A 34 -8.24 -2.51 11.52
CA GLN A 34 -8.74 -3.74 10.89
C GLN A 34 -9.72 -4.48 11.80
N ASN A 35 -9.38 -4.69 13.07
CA ASN A 35 -10.26 -5.35 14.03
C ASN A 35 -11.58 -4.57 14.24
N GLU A 36 -11.52 -3.24 14.24
CA GLU A 36 -12.72 -2.39 14.31
C GLU A 36 -13.59 -2.48 13.06
N LEU A 37 -12.98 -2.58 11.88
CA LEU A 37 -13.68 -2.84 10.62
C LEU A 37 -14.35 -4.23 10.64
N ASP A 38 -13.64 -5.26 11.07
CA ASP A 38 -14.13 -6.65 11.15
C ASP A 38 -15.32 -6.77 12.11
N LYS A 39 -15.28 -6.03 13.22
CA LYS A 39 -16.39 -5.89 14.19
C LYS A 39 -17.53 -4.99 13.71
N ARG A 40 -17.42 -4.40 12.50
CA ARG A 40 -18.38 -3.45 11.92
C ARG A 40 -18.56 -2.17 12.76
N ASN A 41 -17.56 -1.81 13.53
CA ASN A 41 -17.53 -0.56 14.30
C ASN A 41 -17.02 0.64 13.49
N LEU A 42 -16.35 0.37 12.38
CA LEU A 42 -15.94 1.34 11.37
C LEU A 42 -16.50 0.90 10.01
N THR A 43 -16.82 1.87 9.16
CA THR A 43 -17.13 1.57 7.76
C THR A 43 -15.85 1.29 6.98
N TYR A 44 -15.99 0.64 5.81
CA TYR A 44 -14.87 0.45 4.91
C TYR A 44 -14.22 1.78 4.51
N ASP A 45 -15.00 2.80 4.16
CA ASP A 45 -14.49 4.12 3.77
C ASP A 45 -13.71 4.80 4.91
N GLU A 46 -14.15 4.65 6.15
CA GLU A 46 -13.43 5.15 7.32
C GLU A 46 -12.11 4.40 7.51
N ALA A 47 -12.12 3.07 7.41
CA ALA A 47 -10.92 2.26 7.50
C ALA A 47 -9.92 2.59 6.37
N LEU A 48 -10.41 2.77 5.14
CA LEU A 48 -9.63 3.16 3.97
C LEU A 48 -8.97 4.53 4.18
N THR A 49 -9.74 5.51 4.67
CA THR A 49 -9.24 6.84 4.99
C THR A 49 -8.12 6.79 6.04
N LEU A 50 -8.32 6.00 7.10
CA LEU A 50 -7.33 5.83 8.17
C LEU A 50 -6.09 5.09 7.68
N GLY A 51 -6.24 4.04 6.86
CA GLY A 51 -5.10 3.31 6.32
C GLY A 51 -4.29 4.16 5.35
N ASN A 52 -4.92 4.96 4.50
CA ASN A 52 -4.20 5.91 3.65
C ASN A 52 -3.42 6.95 4.50
N LEU A 53 -4.00 7.42 5.61
CA LEU A 53 -3.29 8.30 6.55
C LEU A 53 -2.10 7.59 7.22
N ILE A 54 -2.25 6.31 7.57
CA ILE A 54 -1.17 5.48 8.13
C ILE A 54 -0.02 5.37 7.12
N GLN A 55 -0.31 5.10 5.85
CA GLN A 55 0.71 5.01 4.80
C GLN A 55 1.46 6.32 4.64
N ASN A 56 0.73 7.44 4.54
CA ASN A 56 1.33 8.78 4.43
C ASN A 56 2.23 9.12 5.62
N ARG A 57 1.82 8.72 6.84
CA ARG A 57 2.67 8.92 8.02
C ARG A 57 3.88 7.99 8.01
N ALA A 58 3.71 6.74 7.59
CA ALA A 58 4.81 5.77 7.50
C ALA A 58 5.90 6.21 6.52
N ASP A 59 5.54 6.90 5.44
CA ASP A 59 6.50 7.44 4.46
C ASP A 59 7.40 8.54 5.04
N GLN A 60 6.96 9.21 6.11
CA GLN A 60 7.72 10.26 6.81
C GLN A 60 8.64 9.69 7.89
N LEU A 61 8.56 8.40 8.19
CA LEU A 61 9.34 7.74 9.23
C LEU A 61 10.51 6.95 8.61
N PRO A 62 11.66 6.87 9.31
CA PRO A 62 12.83 6.13 8.82
C PRO A 62 12.60 4.61 8.82
N GLY A 63 13.19 3.91 7.84
CA GLY A 63 13.16 2.45 7.64
C GLY A 63 12.42 2.00 6.37
N ASP A 64 12.35 0.68 6.15
CA ASP A 64 11.77 0.05 4.94
C ASP A 64 10.74 -1.04 5.26
N THR A 65 10.22 -1.06 6.49
CA THR A 65 9.21 -2.05 6.87
C THR A 65 7.85 -1.66 6.30
N ILE A 66 7.21 -2.59 5.58
CA ILE A 66 5.85 -2.43 5.09
C ILE A 66 4.90 -2.34 6.29
N VAL A 67 4.08 -1.29 6.33
CA VAL A 67 2.96 -1.18 7.27
C VAL A 67 1.70 -1.67 6.56
N TYR A 68 1.12 -2.75 7.07
CA TYR A 68 -0.08 -3.38 6.54
C TYR A 68 -1.32 -2.68 7.11
N ALA A 69 -1.95 -1.82 6.31
CA ALA A 69 -3.15 -1.07 6.66
C ALA A 69 -4.15 -1.08 5.50
N VAL A 70 -5.46 -1.15 5.79
CA VAL A 70 -6.53 -1.10 4.77
C VAL A 70 -6.43 0.22 3.98
N SER A 71 -5.80 0.18 2.82
CA SER A 71 -5.40 1.37 2.05
C SER A 71 -5.33 1.03 0.56
N ASP A 72 -5.35 2.06 -0.29
CA ASP A 72 -5.15 1.88 -1.73
C ASP A 72 -3.79 1.23 -2.02
N ARG A 73 -2.77 1.61 -1.23
CA ARG A 73 -1.44 0.99 -1.30
C ARG A 73 -1.46 -0.49 -0.90
N ASP A 74 -2.25 -0.89 0.09
CA ASP A 74 -2.37 -2.30 0.48
C ASP A 74 -3.18 -3.11 -0.55
N ALA A 75 -4.20 -2.52 -1.16
CA ALA A 75 -4.89 -3.14 -2.29
C ALA A 75 -3.92 -3.39 -3.45
N TYR A 76 -3.11 -2.39 -3.80
CA TYR A 76 -2.08 -2.53 -4.82
C TYR A 76 -1.01 -3.57 -4.45
N ARG A 77 -0.53 -3.57 -3.20
CA ARG A 77 0.43 -4.56 -2.68
C ARG A 77 -0.07 -5.99 -2.87
N ARG A 78 -1.32 -6.27 -2.53
CA ARG A 78 -1.91 -7.62 -2.68
C ARG A 78 -1.93 -8.05 -4.15
N THR A 79 -2.28 -7.15 -5.07
CA THR A 79 -2.22 -7.41 -6.52
C THR A 79 -0.79 -7.68 -6.97
N LEU A 80 0.17 -6.89 -6.50
CA LEU A 80 1.59 -7.07 -6.81
C LEU A 80 2.12 -8.41 -6.29
N GLU A 81 1.82 -8.78 -5.05
CA GLU A 81 2.18 -10.08 -4.46
C GLU A 81 1.58 -11.26 -5.23
N LEU A 82 0.35 -11.11 -5.72
CA LEU A 82 -0.32 -12.13 -6.52
C LEU A 82 0.46 -12.40 -7.82
N TYR A 83 0.83 -11.35 -8.56
CA TYR A 83 1.59 -11.52 -9.80
C TYR A 83 3.02 -11.99 -9.56
N LEU A 84 3.64 -11.58 -8.45
CA LEU A 84 4.96 -12.07 -8.13
C LEU A 84 4.94 -13.59 -7.85
N ARG A 85 3.80 -14.20 -7.46
CA ARG A 85 3.71 -15.56 -6.88
C ARG A 85 4.35 -16.63 -7.75
N ASP A 86 4.22 -16.46 -9.06
CA ASP A 86 4.73 -17.40 -10.07
C ASP A 86 6.21 -17.15 -10.42
N ALA A 87 6.89 -16.30 -9.65
CA ALA A 87 8.31 -15.96 -9.76
C ALA A 87 8.72 -15.35 -11.12
N LEU A 88 7.74 -14.99 -11.95
CA LEU A 88 7.94 -14.35 -13.24
C LEU A 88 6.92 -13.21 -13.39
N LEU A 89 7.42 -12.00 -13.53
CA LEU A 89 6.56 -10.84 -13.85
C LEU A 89 6.60 -10.58 -15.36
N THR A 90 5.61 -11.09 -16.06
CA THR A 90 5.50 -11.00 -17.53
C THR A 90 5.17 -9.58 -17.99
N LYS A 91 5.36 -9.30 -19.29
CA LYS A 91 5.02 -7.99 -19.89
C LYS A 91 3.53 -7.64 -19.69
N THR A 92 2.65 -8.63 -19.82
CA THR A 92 1.20 -8.45 -19.64
C THR A 92 0.87 -8.09 -18.19
N GLU A 93 1.46 -8.77 -17.22
CA GLU A 93 1.23 -8.47 -15.79
C GLU A 93 1.78 -7.10 -15.40
N GLN A 94 2.91 -6.69 -16.00
CA GLN A 94 3.44 -5.33 -15.81
C GLN A 94 2.53 -4.25 -16.39
N MET A 95 1.87 -4.53 -17.53
CA MET A 95 0.85 -3.64 -18.07
C MET A 95 -0.38 -3.54 -17.16
N LEU A 96 -0.89 -4.68 -16.67
CA LEU A 96 -2.01 -4.71 -15.73
C LEU A 96 -1.68 -3.98 -14.41
N LEU A 97 -0.46 -4.16 -13.90
CA LEU A 97 0.04 -3.43 -12.74
C LEU A 97 0.14 -1.93 -12.98
N TRP A 98 0.51 -1.51 -14.19
CA TRP A 98 0.57 -0.10 -14.57
C TRP A 98 -0.82 0.54 -14.61
N GLU A 99 -1.81 -0.14 -15.17
CA GLU A 99 -3.20 0.33 -15.19
C GLU A 99 -3.79 0.42 -13.77
N GLU A 100 -3.58 -0.62 -12.96
CA GLU A 100 -4.05 -0.66 -11.57
C GLU A 100 -3.42 0.45 -10.73
N ARG A 101 -2.11 0.69 -10.94
CA ARG A 101 -1.38 1.80 -10.32
C ARG A 101 -2.04 3.14 -10.60
N ARG A 102 -2.39 3.41 -11.87
CA ARG A 102 -3.08 4.64 -12.28
C ARG A 102 -4.47 4.74 -11.69
N ARG A 103 -5.23 3.64 -11.66
CA ARG A 103 -6.58 3.58 -11.07
C ARG A 103 -6.58 3.95 -9.59
N LEU A 104 -5.56 3.52 -8.85
CA LEU A 104 -5.40 3.76 -7.41
C LEU A 104 -4.61 5.05 -7.08
N GLY A 105 -4.15 5.80 -8.09
CA GLY A 105 -3.37 7.02 -7.88
C GLY A 105 -1.99 6.77 -7.25
N ILE A 106 -1.44 5.58 -7.43
CA ILE A 106 -0.10 5.21 -6.93
C ILE A 106 0.96 5.80 -7.87
N SER A 107 2.02 6.40 -7.34
CA SER A 107 3.12 6.91 -8.16
C SER A 107 4.15 5.82 -8.48
N ASP A 108 4.96 6.05 -9.52
CA ASP A 108 6.04 5.17 -9.95
C ASP A 108 7.02 4.89 -8.80
N GLY A 109 7.44 5.94 -8.08
CA GLY A 109 8.33 5.78 -6.93
C GLY A 109 7.71 5.01 -5.77
N VAL A 110 6.39 5.07 -5.56
CA VAL A 110 5.72 4.22 -4.55
C VAL A 110 5.67 2.76 -5.02
N HIS A 111 5.40 2.53 -6.31
CA HIS A 111 5.44 1.20 -6.90
C HIS A 111 6.83 0.57 -6.76
N GLU A 112 7.89 1.27 -7.17
CA GLU A 112 9.28 0.78 -7.14
C GLU A 112 9.70 0.40 -5.72
N ARG A 113 9.47 1.30 -4.74
CA ARG A 113 9.76 1.04 -3.33
C ARG A 113 9.02 -0.18 -2.81
N LEU A 114 7.74 -0.30 -3.12
CA LEU A 114 6.91 -1.43 -2.68
C LEU A 114 7.40 -2.74 -3.31
N LEU A 115 7.71 -2.73 -4.60
CA LEU A 115 8.27 -3.88 -5.32
C LEU A 115 9.61 -4.31 -4.70
N GLU A 116 10.53 -3.38 -4.45
CA GLU A 116 11.80 -3.68 -3.79
C GLU A 116 11.62 -4.29 -2.40
N GLN A 117 10.73 -3.71 -1.58
CA GLN A 117 10.42 -4.23 -0.25
C GLN A 117 9.87 -5.67 -0.31
N LEU A 118 8.99 -5.97 -1.26
CA LEU A 118 8.46 -7.32 -1.46
C LEU A 118 9.52 -8.29 -1.95
N LEU A 119 10.33 -7.90 -2.93
CA LEU A 119 11.44 -8.71 -3.44
C LEU A 119 12.45 -9.02 -2.33
N LEU A 120 12.77 -8.07 -1.45
CA LEU A 120 13.62 -8.29 -0.29
C LEU A 120 13.01 -9.31 0.67
N GLN A 121 11.72 -9.20 0.98
CA GLN A 121 11.01 -10.19 1.81
C GLN A 121 11.06 -11.59 1.20
N TRP A 122 10.92 -11.70 -0.12
CA TRP A 122 10.90 -12.97 -0.83
C TRP A 122 12.27 -13.61 -0.96
N ARG A 123 13.31 -12.79 -1.20
CA ARG A 123 14.71 -13.24 -1.16
C ARG A 123 15.07 -13.80 0.20
N ARG A 124 14.59 -13.18 1.30
CA ARG A 124 14.76 -13.73 2.67
C ARG A 124 14.07 -15.08 2.87
N GLN A 125 13.00 -15.36 2.11
CA GLN A 125 12.31 -16.66 2.09
C GLN A 125 12.96 -17.67 1.10
N GLY A 126 14.09 -17.33 0.48
CA GLY A 126 14.78 -18.19 -0.49
C GLY A 126 14.16 -18.23 -1.89
N LYS A 127 13.16 -17.39 -2.18
CA LYS A 127 12.51 -17.32 -3.49
C LYS A 127 13.30 -16.42 -4.44
N LYS A 128 13.48 -16.87 -5.68
CA LYS A 128 14.03 -16.05 -6.78
C LYS A 128 12.86 -15.56 -7.63
N VAL A 129 12.84 -14.27 -7.95
CA VAL A 129 11.84 -13.68 -8.85
C VAL A 129 12.56 -13.10 -10.04
N THR A 130 12.05 -13.39 -11.23
CA THR A 130 12.52 -12.84 -12.50
C THR A 130 11.52 -11.79 -12.97
N ILE A 131 11.99 -10.60 -13.29
CA ILE A 131 11.13 -9.51 -13.79
C ILE A 131 11.49 -9.30 -15.26
N ALA A 132 10.52 -9.44 -16.16
CA ALA A 132 10.75 -9.18 -17.58
C ALA A 132 11.03 -7.69 -17.80
N ARG A 133 11.81 -7.34 -18.83
CA ARG A 133 11.98 -5.93 -19.20
C ARG A 133 10.64 -5.37 -19.69
N PHE A 134 10.23 -4.23 -19.15
CA PHE A 134 9.01 -3.52 -19.51
C PHE A 134 9.32 -2.05 -19.68
N GLU A 135 8.77 -1.46 -20.74
CA GLU A 135 8.78 -0.02 -20.98
C GLU A 135 7.34 0.44 -20.83
N SER A 136 7.09 1.34 -19.88
CA SER A 136 5.75 1.85 -19.61
C SER A 136 5.16 2.51 -20.85
N PRO A 137 3.85 2.36 -21.13
CA PRO A 137 3.20 3.05 -22.25
C PRO A 137 3.27 4.56 -22.01
N GLY A 138 4.17 5.23 -22.74
CA GLY A 138 4.53 6.64 -22.53
C GLY A 138 6.03 6.92 -22.46
N GLY A 139 6.88 5.88 -22.48
CA GLY A 139 8.35 6.01 -22.53
C GLY A 139 8.92 6.58 -23.83
N ASP A 140 8.13 6.69 -24.90
CA ASP A 140 8.49 7.41 -26.12
C ASP A 140 8.21 8.92 -25.97
N SER A 141 8.95 9.58 -25.07
CA SER A 141 8.94 11.05 -24.94
C SER A 141 10.23 11.52 -24.27
N SER A 142 11.37 11.30 -24.94
CA SER A 142 12.60 12.09 -24.84
C SER A 142 13.60 11.56 -25.87
N ALA A 143 13.48 12.05 -27.10
CA ALA A 143 14.53 12.10 -28.11
C ALA A 143 14.73 13.56 -28.52
#